data_AF-A0A7U3YFH2-F1
#
_entry.id   AF-A0A7U3YFH2-F1
#
_cell.length_a   1.000
_cell.length_b   1.000
_cell.length_c   1.000
_cell.angle_alpha   90.00
_cell.angle_beta   90.00
_cell.angle_gamma   90.00
#
_symmetry.space_group_name_H-M   'P 1'
#
loop_
_entity.id
_entity.type
_entity.pdbx_description
1 polymer ?
#
loop_
_entity_poly.entity_id
_entity_poly.type
_entity_poly.pdbx_seq_one_letter_code
_entity_poly.pdbx_strand_id
1 'polypeptide(L)'
;MNWKKLFWILAIFDIAIVVLICAWLFQPSKPVSMPSPKKIDGASFTVYSNKEHLNMVINDYIRKKTDGHPAQYRVWLDDRVYVASELPVFGRNVALTVSFVPKVVKGGDIELQHPEILLDDWKLPVTYVLKYLSKHAPLPDEVIIDPSVNRVYVALTDIRFGKGYQIAAKNIDLKRDKIVFTLTIPAQHP
;
A
#
# COMPACT_ATOMS: atom_id res chain seq x y z
N MET A 1 -55.93 -0.65 22.66
CA MET A 1 -54.97 -1.74 22.98
C MET A 1 -54.05 -2.01 21.79
N ASN A 2 -53.20 -1.07 21.35
CA ASN A 2 -52.32 -1.27 20.17
C ASN A 2 -50.85 -0.83 20.37
N TRP A 3 -50.49 -0.27 21.54
CA TRP A 3 -49.13 0.21 21.78
C TRP A 3 -48.09 -0.91 21.81
N LYS A 4 -48.47 -2.09 22.32
CA LYS A 4 -47.63 -3.29 22.28
C LYS A 4 -47.31 -3.71 20.83
N LYS A 5 -48.27 -3.62 19.90
CA LYS A 5 -48.04 -3.93 18.48
C LYS A 5 -47.14 -2.90 17.81
N LEU A 6 -47.34 -1.61 18.10
CA LEU A 6 -46.50 -0.53 17.58
C LEU A 6 -45.04 -0.65 18.03
N PHE A 7 -44.81 -1.07 19.28
CA PHE A 7 -43.47 -1.33 19.81
C PHE A 7 -42.76 -2.48 19.07
N TRP A 8 -43.45 -3.59 18.84
CA TRP A 8 -42.89 -4.73 18.09
C TRP A 8 -42.64 -4.39 16.61
N ILE A 9 -43.50 -3.60 15.97
CA ILE A 9 -43.28 -3.12 14.60
C ILE A 9 -42.02 -2.24 14.53
N LEU A 10 -41.86 -1.32 15.49
CA LEU A 10 -40.69 -0.45 15.55
C LEU A 10 -39.40 -1.24 15.81
N ALA A 11 -39.44 -2.23 16.71
CA ALA A 11 -38.31 -3.10 17.00
C ALA A 11 -37.87 -3.91 15.77
N ILE A 12 -38.81 -4.46 15.00
CA ILE A 12 -38.52 -5.18 13.76
C ILE A 12 -37.92 -4.24 12.71
N PHE A 13 -38.42 -3.01 12.62
CA PHE A 13 -37.91 -2.00 11.70
C PHE A 13 -36.46 -1.60 12.04
N ASP A 14 -36.16 -1.39 13.32
CA ASP A 14 -34.80 -1.09 13.79
C ASP A 14 -33.84 -2.25 13.51
N ILE A 15 -34.25 -3.48 13.81
CA ILE A 15 -33.49 -4.69 13.48
C ILE A 15 -33.27 -4.79 11.95
N ALA A 16 -34.29 -4.50 11.14
CA ALA A 16 -34.15 -4.54 9.68
C ALA A 16 -33.13 -3.52 9.17
N ILE A 17 -33.09 -2.32 9.75
CA ILE A 17 -32.07 -1.30 9.44
C ILE A 17 -30.67 -1.79 9.82
N VAL A 18 -30.51 -2.34 11.02
CA VAL A 18 -29.22 -2.89 11.47
C VAL A 18 -28.75 -4.02 10.55
N VAL A 19 -29.65 -4.93 10.16
CA VAL A 19 -29.34 -6.03 9.22
C VAL A 19 -28.95 -5.48 7.85
N LEU A 20 -29.64 -4.46 7.34
CA LEU A 20 -29.31 -3.83 6.06
C LEU A 20 -27.91 -3.21 6.09
N ILE A 21 -27.57 -2.49 7.17
CA ILE A 21 -26.26 -1.88 7.37
C ILE A 21 -25.18 -2.96 7.47
N CYS A 22 -25.41 -4.02 8.25
CA CYS A 22 -24.50 -5.17 8.34
C CYS A 22 -24.28 -5.82 6.96
N ALA A 23 -25.36 -6.08 6.21
CA ALA A 23 -25.25 -6.65 4.87
C ALA A 23 -24.41 -5.77 3.93
N TRP A 24 -24.52 -4.45 4.04
CA TRP A 24 -23.71 -3.49 3.28
C TRP A 24 -22.24 -3.47 3.70
N LEU A 25 -21.96 -3.56 5.00
CA LEU A 25 -20.60 -3.57 5.54
C LEU A 25 -19.85 -4.88 5.27
N PHE A 26 -20.55 -6.01 5.28
CA PHE A 26 -19.98 -7.35 5.09
C PHE A 26 -20.03 -7.84 3.64
N GLN A 27 -20.32 -6.98 2.66
CA GLN A 27 -20.21 -7.39 1.26
C GLN A 27 -18.77 -7.83 0.95
N PRO A 28 -18.58 -9.03 0.36
CA PRO A 28 -17.25 -9.50 0.01
C PRO A 28 -16.66 -8.56 -1.03
N SER A 29 -15.55 -7.93 -0.68
CA SER A 29 -14.76 -7.14 -1.61
C SER A 29 -14.29 -8.02 -2.76
N LYS A 30 -14.39 -7.50 -4.00
CA LYS A 30 -13.82 -8.18 -5.16
C LYS A 30 -12.32 -8.40 -4.89
N PRO A 31 -11.78 -9.60 -5.13
CA PRO A 31 -10.36 -9.85 -4.94
C PRO A 31 -9.58 -8.90 -5.84
N VAL A 32 -8.60 -8.19 -5.26
CA VAL A 32 -7.71 -7.32 -6.02
C VAL A 32 -6.82 -8.21 -6.89
N SER A 33 -6.93 -8.10 -8.20
CA SER A 33 -6.10 -8.87 -9.13
C SER A 33 -4.68 -8.31 -9.10
N MET A 34 -3.75 -9.07 -8.56
CA MET A 34 -2.33 -8.72 -8.59
C MET A 34 -1.76 -9.06 -9.98
N PRO A 35 -1.01 -8.14 -10.61
CA PRO A 35 -0.31 -8.46 -11.85
C PRO A 35 0.69 -9.59 -11.59
N SER A 36 0.82 -10.49 -12.56
CA SER A 36 1.84 -11.54 -12.48
C SER A 36 3.21 -10.92 -12.80
N PRO A 37 4.26 -11.23 -12.03
CA PRO A 37 5.60 -10.69 -12.27
C PRO A 37 6.05 -10.99 -13.70
N LYS A 38 6.32 -9.94 -14.48
CA LYS A 38 6.75 -10.09 -15.87
C LYS A 38 8.26 -10.30 -15.90
N LYS A 39 8.72 -11.46 -16.39
CA LYS A 39 10.16 -11.73 -16.55
C LYS A 39 10.62 -11.24 -17.92
N ILE A 40 11.70 -10.47 -17.95
CA ILE A 40 12.37 -10.08 -19.19
C ILE A 40 13.66 -10.89 -19.35
N ASP A 41 13.97 -11.27 -20.58
CA ASP A 41 15.24 -11.92 -20.92
C ASP A 41 16.32 -10.85 -21.15
N GLY A 42 17.49 -11.07 -20.55
CA GLY A 42 18.59 -10.11 -20.61
C GLY A 42 19.68 -10.35 -19.57
N ALA A 43 20.70 -9.49 -19.59
CA ALA A 43 21.79 -9.54 -18.62
C ALA A 43 21.28 -9.16 -17.22
N SER A 44 21.50 -10.04 -16.25
CA SER A 44 21.04 -9.84 -14.87
C SER A 44 22.20 -9.62 -13.92
N PHE A 45 22.13 -8.55 -13.15
CA PHE A 45 23.14 -8.15 -12.17
C PHE A 45 22.54 -8.21 -10.77
N THR A 46 23.28 -8.77 -9.81
CA THR A 46 22.90 -8.70 -8.39
C THR A 46 23.51 -7.45 -7.78
N VAL A 47 22.66 -6.56 -7.28
CA VAL A 47 23.06 -5.30 -6.66
C VAL A 47 22.79 -5.38 -5.16
N TYR A 48 23.81 -5.03 -4.38
CA TYR A 48 23.71 -4.90 -2.93
C TYR A 48 23.59 -3.42 -2.58
N SER A 49 22.64 -3.10 -1.70
CA SER A 49 22.37 -1.74 -1.26
C SER A 49 22.01 -1.70 0.22
N ASN A 50 21.95 -0.48 0.76
CA ASN A 50 21.55 -0.16 2.11
C ASN A 50 20.29 0.73 2.11
N LYS A 51 19.73 0.97 3.29
CA LYS A 51 18.52 1.77 3.49
C LYS A 51 18.71 3.23 3.11
N GLU A 52 19.88 3.81 3.37
CA GLU A 52 20.17 5.21 3.04
C GLU A 52 20.14 5.48 1.54
N HIS A 53 20.83 4.65 0.75
CA HIS A 53 20.83 4.76 -0.70
C HIS A 53 19.43 4.52 -1.27
N LEU A 54 18.70 3.56 -0.72
CA LEU A 54 17.35 3.26 -1.20
C LEU A 54 16.36 4.39 -0.86
N ASN A 55 16.49 5.03 0.31
CA ASN A 55 15.72 6.22 0.68
C ASN A 55 15.92 7.36 -0.32
N MET A 56 17.15 7.59 -0.78
CA MET A 56 17.42 8.59 -1.82
C MET A 56 16.73 8.25 -3.14
N VAL A 57 16.83 6.99 -3.59
CA VAL A 57 16.20 6.53 -4.84
C VAL A 57 14.67 6.63 -4.79
N ILE A 58 14.06 6.22 -3.67
CA ILE A 58 12.59 6.30 -3.50
C ILE A 58 12.12 7.75 -3.55
N ASN A 59 12.80 8.64 -2.84
CA ASN A 59 12.45 10.06 -2.81
C ASN A 59 12.55 10.71 -4.20
N ASP A 60 13.56 10.34 -5.00
CA ASP A 60 13.69 10.82 -6.38
C ASP A 60 12.57 10.26 -7.29
N TYR A 61 12.23 8.98 -7.15
CA TYR A 61 11.16 8.34 -7.93
C TYR A 61 9.79 8.96 -7.65
N ILE A 62 9.44 9.16 -6.37
CA ILE A 62 8.18 9.81 -5.98
C ILE A 62 8.12 11.23 -6.56
N ARG A 63 9.20 12.01 -6.39
CA ARG A 63 9.27 13.38 -6.90
C ARG A 63 9.05 13.45 -8.42
N LYS A 64 9.61 12.51 -9.18
CA LYS A 64 9.43 12.43 -10.64
C LYS A 64 8.02 12.03 -11.04
N LYS A 65 7.34 11.18 -10.26
CA LYS A 65 5.98 10.71 -10.56
C LYS A 65 4.88 11.68 -10.12
N THR A 66 5.18 12.62 -9.22
CA THR A 66 4.20 13.59 -8.69
C THR A 66 4.20 14.94 -9.44
N ASP A 67 4.87 15.05 -10.59
CA ASP A 67 4.79 16.17 -11.56
C ASP A 67 4.67 17.59 -10.93
N GLY A 68 5.56 17.91 -9.98
CA GLY A 68 5.66 19.26 -9.40
C GLY A 68 4.63 19.63 -8.34
N HIS A 69 3.74 18.72 -7.93
CA HIS A 69 2.90 18.91 -6.75
C HIS A 69 3.66 18.39 -5.51
N PRO A 70 3.54 19.06 -4.34
CA PRO A 70 4.06 18.50 -3.11
C PRO A 70 3.36 17.18 -2.85
N ALA A 71 4.12 16.08 -2.87
CA ALA A 71 3.59 14.79 -2.47
C ALA A 71 3.02 14.94 -1.06
N GLN A 72 1.71 14.71 -0.91
CA GLN A 72 1.04 14.72 0.39
C GLN A 72 1.42 13.49 1.24
N TYR A 73 2.48 12.79 0.84
CA TYR A 73 3.02 11.63 1.51
C TYR A 73 4.55 11.59 1.43
N ARG A 74 5.18 11.01 2.44
CA ARG A 74 6.62 10.79 2.55
C ARG A 74 6.87 9.33 2.87
N VAL A 75 7.80 8.70 2.15
CA VAL A 75 8.18 7.31 2.37
C VAL A 75 9.64 7.25 2.81
N TRP A 76 9.94 6.47 3.83
CA TRP A 76 11.32 6.17 4.22
C TRP A 76 11.43 4.76 4.80
N LEU A 77 12.61 4.18 4.67
CA LEU A 77 13.00 2.89 5.20
C LEU A 77 13.85 3.12 6.44
N ASP A 78 13.47 2.47 7.54
CA ASP A 78 14.35 2.30 8.70
C ASP A 78 14.36 0.83 9.15
N ASP A 79 13.78 0.47 10.29
CA ASP A 79 13.53 -0.93 10.67
C ASP A 79 12.30 -1.52 9.95
N ARG A 80 11.40 -0.64 9.52
CA ARG A 80 10.19 -0.88 8.73
C ARG A 80 10.11 0.12 7.57
N VAL A 81 9.17 -0.11 6.66
CA VAL A 81 8.80 0.89 5.65
C VAL A 81 7.78 1.83 6.29
N TYR A 82 8.13 3.11 6.41
CA TYR A 82 7.28 4.14 6.96
C TYR A 82 6.68 4.99 5.86
N VAL A 83 5.40 5.29 5.98
CA VAL A 83 4.65 6.18 5.10
C VAL A 83 3.95 7.21 5.97
N ALA A 84 4.37 8.46 5.89
CA ALA A 84 3.69 9.59 6.52
C ALA A 84 2.83 10.32 5.50
N SER A 85 1.61 10.73 5.87
CA SER A 85 0.71 11.50 5.01
C SER A 85 -0.25 12.34 5.87
N GLU A 86 -0.83 13.40 5.28
CA GLU A 86 -1.88 14.19 5.91
C GLU A 86 -3.26 13.69 5.48
N LEU A 87 -4.10 13.35 6.46
CA LEU A 87 -5.43 12.81 6.25
C LEU A 87 -6.49 13.79 6.79
N PRO A 88 -7.43 14.29 5.97
CA PRO A 88 -8.58 15.04 6.45
C PRO A 88 -9.57 14.09 7.14
N VAL A 89 -9.69 14.21 8.46
CA VAL A 89 -10.61 13.44 9.29
C VAL A 89 -11.51 14.41 10.06
N PHE A 90 -12.82 14.30 9.87
CA PHE A 90 -13.83 15.18 10.50
C PHE A 90 -13.53 16.69 10.33
N GLY A 91 -13.07 17.10 9.15
CA GLY A 91 -12.77 18.50 8.85
C GLY A 91 -11.44 19.03 9.43
N ARG A 92 -10.60 18.15 9.99
CA ARG A 92 -9.25 18.49 10.47
C ARG A 92 -8.21 17.67 9.73
N ASN A 93 -7.08 18.28 9.38
CA ASN A 93 -5.94 17.56 8.82
C ASN A 93 -5.14 16.92 9.95
N VAL A 94 -5.01 15.61 9.91
CA VAL A 94 -4.26 14.82 10.89
C VAL A 94 -3.03 14.26 10.22
N ALA A 95 -1.85 14.52 10.79
CA ALA A 95 -0.62 13.88 10.37
C ALA A 95 -0.65 12.41 10.82
N LEU A 96 -0.52 11.50 9.86
CA LEU A 96 -0.61 10.07 10.06
C LEU A 96 0.69 9.43 9.58
N THR A 97 1.25 8.53 10.39
CA THR A 97 2.35 7.66 9.97
C THR A 97 1.93 6.20 10.08
N VAL A 98 2.14 5.44 9.00
CA VAL A 98 1.92 4.00 8.97
C VAL A 98 3.23 3.31 8.68
N SER A 99 3.53 2.27 9.45
CA SER A 99 4.70 1.42 9.23
C SER A 99 4.29 0.05 8.71
N PHE A 100 5.12 -0.54 7.86
CA PHE A 100 4.87 -1.82 7.22
C PHE A 100 6.12 -2.70 7.26
N VAL A 101 5.91 -4.01 7.35
CA VAL A 101 6.98 -5.00 7.22
C VAL A 101 7.08 -5.42 5.75
N PRO A 102 8.20 -5.16 5.05
CA PRO A 102 8.35 -5.58 3.68
C PRO A 102 8.64 -7.08 3.59
N LYS A 103 8.02 -7.74 2.61
CA LYS A 103 8.24 -9.15 2.30
C LYS A 103 8.40 -9.32 0.79
N VAL A 104 9.47 -9.98 0.36
CA VAL A 104 9.67 -10.32 -1.05
C VAL A 104 8.74 -11.48 -1.42
N VAL A 105 7.96 -11.30 -2.48
CA VAL A 105 7.10 -12.35 -3.04
C VAL A 105 7.77 -13.05 -4.22
N LYS A 106 7.20 -14.18 -4.66
CA LYS A 106 7.71 -14.91 -5.82
C LYS A 106 7.71 -13.98 -7.05
N GLY A 107 8.83 -13.96 -7.78
CA GLY A 107 9.02 -13.09 -8.94
C GLY A 107 9.73 -11.76 -8.63
N GLY A 108 9.92 -11.43 -7.35
CA GLY A 108 10.72 -10.29 -6.92
C GLY A 108 9.95 -8.98 -6.77
N ASP A 109 8.63 -9.04 -6.71
CA ASP A 109 7.81 -7.94 -6.22
C ASP A 109 7.84 -7.91 -4.68
N ILE A 110 7.30 -6.84 -4.09
CA ILE A 110 7.32 -6.62 -2.64
C ILE A 110 5.88 -6.51 -2.13
N GLU A 111 5.57 -7.24 -1.07
CA GLU A 111 4.33 -7.11 -0.31
C GLU A 111 4.64 -6.45 1.04
N LEU A 112 3.98 -5.33 1.31
CA LEU A 112 4.02 -4.64 2.59
C LEU A 112 2.90 -5.19 3.48
N GLN A 113 3.30 -5.86 4.57
CA GLN A 113 2.41 -6.55 5.50
C GLN A 113 2.44 -5.90 6.89
N HIS A 114 1.50 -6.30 7.75
CA HIS A 114 1.42 -5.85 9.15
C HIS A 114 1.45 -4.32 9.28
N PRO A 115 0.47 -3.60 8.70
CA PRO A 115 0.37 -2.16 8.87
C PRO A 115 0.16 -1.80 10.34
N GLU A 116 1.05 -0.96 10.87
CA GLU A 116 0.96 -0.40 12.22
C GLU A 116 0.87 1.12 12.13
N ILE A 117 -0.18 1.66 12.74
CA ILE A 117 -0.45 3.10 12.75
C ILE A 117 0.26 3.70 13.96
N LEU A 118 1.14 4.67 13.71
CA LEU A 118 1.77 5.48 14.72
C LEU A 118 0.98 6.78 14.87
N LEU A 119 -0.04 6.74 15.73
CA LEU A 119 -0.83 7.89 16.18
C LEU A 119 -0.83 7.92 17.70
N ASP A 120 -0.74 9.12 18.28
CA ASP A 120 -0.69 9.29 19.73
C ASP A 120 -2.05 9.04 20.40
N ASP A 121 -3.13 9.68 19.93
CA ASP A 121 -4.39 9.74 20.69
C ASP A 121 -5.55 8.92 20.11
N TRP A 122 -5.56 8.61 18.81
CA TRP A 122 -6.73 8.04 18.11
C TRP A 122 -6.44 6.68 17.46
N LYS A 123 -7.21 5.65 17.85
CA LYS A 123 -7.17 4.32 17.24
C LYS A 123 -8.03 4.28 15.98
N LEU A 124 -7.46 4.69 14.85
CA LEU A 124 -8.12 4.58 13.55
C LEU A 124 -8.03 3.14 13.00
N PRO A 125 -9.09 2.59 12.38
CA PRO A 125 -9.01 1.32 11.69
C PRO A 125 -8.06 1.39 10.50
N VAL A 126 -7.13 0.45 10.40
CA VAL A 126 -6.17 0.33 9.27
C VAL A 126 -6.86 0.34 7.91
N THR A 127 -7.96 -0.40 7.78
CA THR A 127 -8.73 -0.47 6.53
C THR A 127 -9.19 0.90 6.04
N TYR A 128 -9.55 1.82 6.95
CA TYR A 128 -9.97 3.17 6.59
C TYR A 128 -8.80 3.99 6.03
N VAL A 129 -7.65 3.90 6.70
CA VAL A 129 -6.41 4.57 6.28
C VAL A 129 -5.98 4.09 4.89
N LEU A 130 -5.91 2.78 4.68
CA LEU A 130 -5.54 2.20 3.39
C LEU A 130 -6.53 2.57 2.29
N LYS A 131 -7.83 2.59 2.59
CA LYS A 131 -8.86 3.01 1.64
C LYS A 131 -8.73 4.48 1.25
N TYR A 132 -8.37 5.34 2.19
CA TYR A 132 -8.10 6.74 1.89
C TYR A 132 -6.87 6.90 1.00
N LEU A 133 -5.75 6.29 1.38
CA LEU A 133 -4.51 6.35 0.59
C LEU A 133 -4.74 5.86 -0.85
N SER A 134 -5.48 4.76 -1.00
CA SER A 134 -5.85 4.22 -2.31
C SER A 134 -6.66 5.17 -3.19
N LYS A 135 -7.44 6.09 -2.59
CA LYS A 135 -8.37 6.96 -3.33
C LYS A 135 -7.86 8.38 -3.52
N HIS A 136 -7.02 8.86 -2.61
CA HIS A 136 -6.66 10.27 -2.52
C HIS A 136 -5.15 10.53 -2.59
N ALA A 137 -4.29 9.53 -2.35
CA ALA A 137 -2.86 9.72 -2.56
C ALA A 137 -2.53 9.50 -4.05
N PRO A 138 -1.71 10.37 -4.67
CA PRO A 138 -1.22 10.16 -6.03
C PRO A 138 -0.14 9.06 -6.01
N LEU A 139 -0.59 7.82 -5.92
CA LEU A 139 0.27 6.64 -5.92
C LEU A 139 0.65 6.27 -7.36
N PRO A 140 1.88 5.81 -7.60
CA PRO A 140 2.26 5.22 -8.87
C PRO A 140 1.39 4.00 -9.20
N ASP A 141 1.15 3.73 -10.49
CA ASP A 141 0.35 2.59 -10.97
C ASP A 141 0.90 1.23 -10.50
N GLU A 142 2.20 1.19 -10.21
CA GLU A 142 2.94 0.02 -9.73
C GLU A 142 2.67 -0.29 -8.24
N VAL A 143 1.92 0.58 -7.53
CA VAL A 143 1.55 0.41 -6.12
C VAL A 143 0.05 0.12 -6.01
N ILE A 144 -0.28 -1.09 -5.58
CA ILE A 144 -1.65 -1.58 -5.46
C ILE A 144 -1.97 -1.78 -3.98
N ILE A 145 -2.94 -1.03 -3.46
CA ILE A 145 -3.39 -1.17 -2.06
C ILE A 145 -4.58 -2.13 -2.03
N ASP A 146 -4.53 -3.12 -1.12
CA ASP A 146 -5.67 -3.96 -0.77
C ASP A 146 -6.10 -3.68 0.68
N PRO A 147 -7.10 -2.81 0.89
CA PRO A 147 -7.62 -2.49 2.20
C PRO A 147 -8.32 -3.67 2.89
N SER A 148 -8.79 -4.67 2.14
CA SER A 148 -9.59 -5.78 2.67
C SER A 148 -8.76 -6.74 3.51
N VAL A 149 -7.51 -7.00 3.08
CA VAL A 149 -6.55 -7.84 3.78
C VAL A 149 -5.47 -7.04 4.49
N ASN A 150 -5.58 -5.71 4.50
CA ASN A 150 -4.64 -4.77 5.11
C ASN A 150 -3.21 -4.91 4.57
N ARG A 151 -3.04 -4.93 3.24
CA ARG A 151 -1.73 -5.09 2.58
C ARG A 151 -1.56 -4.11 1.44
N VAL A 152 -0.29 -3.83 1.12
CA VAL A 152 0.08 -3.05 -0.06
C VAL A 152 1.03 -3.88 -0.90
N TYR A 153 0.70 -4.06 -2.17
CA TYR A 153 1.52 -4.73 -3.16
C TYR A 153 2.29 -3.70 -3.98
N VAL A 154 3.58 -3.91 -4.13
CA VAL A 154 4.47 -3.07 -4.95
C VAL A 154 5.01 -3.95 -6.07
N ALA A 155 4.51 -3.73 -7.28
CA ALA A 155 4.92 -4.40 -8.51
C ALA A 155 6.28 -3.86 -8.99
N LEU A 156 7.34 -4.18 -8.24
CA LEU A 156 8.69 -3.71 -8.52
C LEU A 156 9.16 -4.08 -9.94
N THR A 157 8.73 -5.23 -10.43
CA THR A 157 9.05 -5.72 -11.78
C THR A 157 8.39 -4.95 -12.92
N ASP A 158 7.31 -4.21 -12.64
CA ASP A 158 6.62 -3.36 -13.60
C ASP A 158 7.19 -1.94 -13.64
N ILE A 159 8.00 -1.55 -12.64
CA ILE A 159 8.70 -0.27 -12.67
C ILE A 159 9.74 -0.29 -13.80
N ARG A 160 9.50 0.53 -14.83
CA ARG A 160 10.43 0.71 -15.95
C ARG A 160 11.31 1.93 -15.71
N PHE A 161 12.61 1.70 -15.61
CA PHE A 161 13.60 2.77 -15.55
C PHE A 161 14.25 2.98 -16.93
N GLY A 162 14.29 4.23 -17.39
CA GLY A 162 14.99 4.62 -18.62
C GLY A 162 14.62 3.77 -19.83
N LYS A 163 15.60 3.08 -20.43
CA LYS A 163 15.44 2.23 -21.63
C LYS A 163 14.86 0.84 -21.35
N GLY A 164 13.99 0.70 -20.35
CA GLY A 164 13.30 -0.56 -20.04
C GLY A 164 14.03 -1.48 -19.06
N TYR A 165 14.90 -0.94 -18.21
CA TYR A 165 15.50 -1.71 -17.13
C TYR A 165 14.43 -2.21 -16.16
N GLN A 166 14.59 -3.44 -15.69
CA GLN A 166 13.70 -4.05 -14.69
C GLN A 166 14.44 -4.31 -13.39
N ILE A 167 13.75 -4.09 -12.28
CA ILE A 167 14.27 -4.38 -10.94
C ILE A 167 13.40 -5.46 -10.31
N ALA A 168 14.03 -6.40 -9.62
CA ALA A 168 13.36 -7.42 -8.84
C ALA A 168 14.03 -7.56 -7.48
N ALA A 169 13.27 -7.58 -6.39
CA ALA A 169 13.79 -7.79 -5.05
C ALA A 169 14.17 -9.26 -4.86
N LYS A 170 15.35 -9.50 -4.29
CA LYS A 170 15.82 -10.84 -3.94
C LYS A 170 15.75 -11.06 -2.43
N ASN A 171 16.19 -10.07 -1.65
CA ASN A 171 16.10 -10.09 -0.20
C ASN A 171 16.02 -8.66 0.34
N ILE A 172 15.20 -8.44 1.35
CA ILE A 172 15.06 -7.16 2.04
C ILE A 172 15.06 -7.45 3.54
N ASP A 173 16.17 -7.16 4.19
CA ASP A 173 16.32 -7.21 5.65
C ASP A 173 16.68 -5.81 6.14
N LEU A 174 15.64 -5.05 6.49
CA LEU A 174 15.78 -3.67 6.97
C LEU A 174 16.48 -3.59 8.34
N LYS A 175 16.27 -4.59 9.20
CA LYS A 175 16.88 -4.64 10.53
C LYS A 175 18.40 -4.81 10.46
N ARG A 176 18.88 -5.55 9.47
CA ARG A 176 20.32 -5.77 9.24
C ARG A 176 20.93 -4.88 8.17
N ASP A 177 20.15 -3.93 7.65
CA ASP A 177 20.54 -3.05 6.56
C ASP A 177 21.08 -3.80 5.32
N LYS A 178 20.47 -4.95 5.01
CA LYS A 178 20.84 -5.81 3.89
C LYS A 178 19.72 -5.84 2.87
N ILE A 179 19.93 -5.13 1.77
CA ILE A 179 18.94 -5.06 0.68
C ILE A 179 19.61 -5.54 -0.61
N VAL A 180 19.00 -6.56 -1.24
CA VAL A 180 19.54 -7.23 -2.41
C VAL A 180 18.49 -7.22 -3.52
N PHE A 181 18.87 -6.67 -4.67
CA PHE A 181 18.04 -6.59 -5.86
C PHE A 181 18.73 -7.24 -7.05
N THR A 182 17.93 -7.71 -7.99
CA THR A 182 18.36 -8.11 -9.31
C THR A 182 17.96 -7.01 -10.28
N LEU A 183 18.95 -6.43 -10.96
CA LEU A 183 18.74 -5.52 -12.07
C LEU A 183 18.86 -6.31 -13.37
N THR A 184 17.80 -6.36 -14.16
CA THR A 184 17.83 -7.00 -15.48
C THR A 184 17.80 -5.92 -16.56
N ILE A 185 18.83 -5.95 -17.39
CA ILE A 185 18.96 -5.10 -18.56
C ILE A 185 18.44 -5.89 -19.76
N PRO A 186 17.38 -5.43 -20.44
CA PRO A 186 16.89 -6.10 -21.63
C PRO A 186 18.00 -6.13 -22.68
N ALA A 187 18.31 -7.31 -23.22
CA ALA A 187 19.22 -7.41 -24.35
C ALA A 187 18.47 -6.87 -25.57
N GLN A 188 18.89 -5.71 -26.08
CA GLN A 188 18.47 -5.29 -27.42
C GLN A 188 19.16 -6.23 -28.40
N HIS A 189 18.42 -7.17 -28.98
CA HIS A 189 18.89 -7.88 -30.16
C HIS A 189 19.03 -6.83 -31.29
N PRO A 190 20.22 -6.67 -31.89
CA PRO A 190 20.39 -5.87 -33.10
C PRO A 190 19.66 -6.49 -34.30
#